data_AF-A0A0L8KSP5-F1
#
_entry.id   AF-A0A0L8KSP5-F1
#
_cell.length_a   1.000
_cell.length_b   1.000
_cell.length_c   1.000
_cell.angle_alpha   90.00
_cell.angle_beta   90.00
_cell.angle_gamma   90.00
#
_symmetry.space_group_name_H-M   'P 1'
#
loop_
_entity.id
_entity.type
_entity.pdbx_description
1 polymer ?
#
loop_
_entity_poly.entity_id
_entity_poly.type
_entity_poly.pdbx_seq_one_letter_code
_entity_poly.pdbx_strand_id
1 'polypeptide(L)'
;MRKLATAVVAAGLFFGGMGVAVADSARELVMRTPGVGFVGTYQWQPTTKIPSGLHVKGKLRDESNDDGHNVYLRVKVEEYAWGQLTGVQRKHVNVDKVYFDGAVLKTKQVRMHACIDRGSLRPDHCSPERLFSRK
;
A
#
# COMPACT_ATOMS: atom_id res chain seq x y z
N MET A 1 44.19 -52.96 -27.52
CA MET A 1 43.60 -51.80 -26.80
C MET A 1 42.25 -52.21 -26.24
N ARG A 2 42.09 -52.25 -24.90
CA ARG A 2 40.79 -52.16 -24.21
C ARG A 2 40.51 -50.65 -24.07
N LYS A 3 39.30 -50.08 -24.17
CA LYS A 3 38.15 -50.19 -23.25
C LYS A 3 36.98 -49.40 -23.89
N LEU A 4 35.80 -50.02 -24.04
CA LEU A 4 34.57 -49.82 -23.26
C LEU A 4 33.62 -48.76 -23.84
N ALA A 5 32.50 -49.28 -24.38
CA ALA A 5 31.28 -48.55 -24.69
C ALA A 5 30.51 -48.20 -23.42
N THR A 6 29.86 -47.03 -23.39
CA THR A 6 28.62 -46.82 -22.63
C THR A 6 27.87 -45.58 -23.15
N ALA A 7 26.69 -45.83 -23.70
CA ALA A 7 25.61 -44.85 -23.87
C ALA A 7 24.90 -44.60 -22.54
N VAL A 8 24.32 -43.42 -22.31
CA VAL A 8 23.00 -43.24 -21.67
C VAL A 8 22.41 -41.88 -22.09
N VAL A 9 21.21 -41.93 -22.67
CA VAL A 9 20.28 -40.82 -22.89
C VAL A 9 19.58 -40.49 -21.57
N ALA A 10 19.46 -39.20 -21.22
CA ALA A 10 18.47 -38.75 -20.24
C ALA A 10 17.87 -37.42 -20.69
N ALA A 11 16.65 -37.51 -21.25
CA ALA A 11 15.77 -36.37 -21.47
C ALA A 11 15.28 -35.85 -20.11
N GLY A 12 15.63 -34.62 -19.76
CA GLY A 12 15.04 -33.90 -18.63
C GLY A 12 14.05 -32.86 -19.14
N LEU A 13 12.77 -33.24 -19.26
CA LEU A 13 11.66 -32.30 -19.42
C LEU A 13 11.53 -31.47 -18.15
N PHE A 14 12.05 -30.24 -18.15
CA PHE A 14 11.73 -29.28 -17.10
C PHE A 14 10.36 -28.65 -17.38
N PHE A 15 9.30 -29.34 -16.97
CA PHE A 15 8.03 -28.69 -16.64
C PHE A 15 8.10 -28.18 -15.19
N GLY A 16 8.82 -27.08 -14.99
CA GLY A 16 8.82 -26.33 -13.73
C GLY A 16 7.68 -25.33 -13.76
N GLY A 17 6.69 -25.52 -12.89
CA GLY A 17 5.39 -24.85 -12.93
C GLY A 17 5.46 -23.34 -13.11
N MET A 18 4.78 -22.85 -14.15
CA MET A 18 4.41 -21.44 -14.27
C MET A 18 3.37 -21.13 -13.19
N GLY A 19 3.84 -20.79 -11.99
CA GLY A 19 3.01 -20.13 -11.00
C GLY A 19 2.51 -18.84 -11.62
N VAL A 20 1.21 -18.77 -11.90
CA VAL A 20 0.55 -17.55 -12.34
C VAL A 20 0.68 -16.50 -11.23
N ALA A 21 1.69 -15.64 -11.34
CA ALA A 21 1.75 -14.43 -10.54
C ALA A 21 0.61 -13.54 -11.02
N VAL A 22 -0.54 -13.65 -10.36
CA VAL A 22 -1.64 -12.70 -10.54
C VAL A 22 -1.16 -11.39 -9.93
N ALA A 23 -0.47 -10.57 -10.73
CA ALA A 23 -0.15 -9.21 -10.35
C ALA A 23 -1.49 -8.46 -10.33
N ASP A 24 -2.04 -8.23 -9.13
CA ASP A 24 -3.18 -7.30 -8.96
C ASP A 24 -2.74 -5.97 -9.58
N SER A 25 -3.46 -5.46 -10.58
CA SER A 25 -3.09 -4.22 -11.24
C SER A 25 -3.25 -3.07 -10.24
N ALA A 26 -2.34 -2.09 -10.29
CA ALA A 26 -2.45 -0.91 -9.43
C ALA A 26 -3.78 -0.19 -9.72
N ARG A 27 -4.59 0.01 -8.69
CA ARG A 27 -5.93 0.62 -8.78
C ARG A 27 -5.89 2.06 -8.34
N GLU A 28 -6.70 2.91 -8.96
CA GLU A 28 -6.80 4.32 -8.58
C GLU A 28 -7.32 4.49 -7.15
N LEU A 29 -6.72 5.45 -6.42
CA LEU A 29 -7.15 5.87 -5.09
C LEU A 29 -7.30 7.39 -5.06
N VAL A 30 -8.53 7.84 -4.81
CA VAL A 30 -8.85 9.24 -4.54
C VAL A 30 -9.56 9.33 -3.20
N MET A 31 -9.05 10.18 -2.33
CA MET A 31 -9.65 10.54 -1.04
C MET A 31 -9.61 12.05 -0.92
N ARG A 32 -10.76 12.71 -0.89
CA ARG A 32 -10.86 14.16 -0.84
C ARG A 32 -11.91 14.61 0.16
N THR A 33 -11.65 15.77 0.75
CA THR A 33 -12.61 16.59 1.49
C THR A 33 -12.14 18.04 1.40
N PRO A 34 -12.96 19.07 1.65
CA PRO A 34 -12.49 20.45 1.58
C PRO A 34 -11.21 20.68 2.42
N GLY A 35 -10.16 21.19 1.78
CA GLY A 35 -8.87 21.50 2.39
C GLY A 35 -7.80 20.40 2.26
N VAL A 36 -8.18 19.15 1.94
CA VAL A 36 -7.19 18.07 1.78
C VAL A 36 -7.58 17.06 0.70
N GLY A 37 -6.59 16.68 -0.10
CA GLY A 37 -6.73 15.67 -1.12
C GLY A 37 -5.59 14.67 -1.14
N PHE A 38 -5.90 13.39 -1.28
CA PHE A 38 -4.97 12.35 -1.63
C PHE A 38 -5.36 11.75 -2.98
N VAL A 39 -4.42 11.76 -3.92
CA VAL A 39 -4.59 11.17 -5.26
C VAL A 39 -3.42 10.25 -5.55
N GLY A 40 -3.72 9.02 -5.95
CA GLY A 40 -2.71 8.01 -6.17
C GLY A 40 -3.26 6.67 -6.63
N THR A 41 -2.55 5.61 -6.27
CA THR A 41 -2.87 4.23 -6.57
C THR A 41 -2.64 3.35 -5.35
N TYR A 42 -3.27 2.19 -5.33
CA TYR A 42 -3.02 1.13 -4.37
C TYR A 42 -2.93 -0.24 -5.05
N GLN A 43 -2.20 -1.15 -4.42
CA GLN A 43 -2.04 -2.52 -4.89
C GLN A 43 -1.73 -3.43 -3.70
N TRP A 44 -2.36 -4.60 -3.64
CA TRP A 44 -1.94 -5.62 -2.69
C TRP A 44 -0.65 -6.29 -3.15
N GLN A 45 0.34 -6.36 -2.26
CA GLN A 45 1.53 -7.14 -2.55
C GLN A 45 1.19 -8.64 -2.58
N PRO A 46 1.88 -9.44 -3.43
CA PRO A 46 1.70 -10.89 -3.46
C PRO A 46 1.85 -11.50 -2.06
N THR A 47 1.13 -12.59 -1.80
CA THR A 47 1.24 -13.32 -0.53
C THR A 47 2.59 -14.01 -0.35
N THR A 48 3.34 -14.18 -1.44
CA THR A 48 4.72 -14.70 -1.47
C THR A 48 5.78 -13.66 -1.16
N LYS A 49 5.43 -12.36 -1.15
CA LYS A 49 6.35 -11.27 -0.78
C LYS A 49 6.15 -10.90 0.68
N ILE A 50 7.24 -10.88 1.45
CA ILE A 50 7.22 -10.52 2.88
C ILE A 50 7.96 -9.18 3.07
N PRO A 51 7.35 -8.18 3.74
CA PRO A 51 5.98 -8.19 4.25
C PRO A 51 4.94 -8.13 3.11
N SER A 52 3.79 -8.77 3.33
CA SER A 52 2.68 -8.84 2.37
C SER A 52 1.57 -7.88 2.80
N GLY A 53 1.64 -6.65 2.31
CA GLY A 53 0.75 -5.55 2.72
C GLY A 53 0.07 -4.83 1.56
N LEU A 54 -0.63 -3.75 1.89
CA LEU A 54 -1.20 -2.81 0.93
C LEU A 54 -0.13 -1.80 0.53
N HIS A 55 0.32 -1.83 -0.71
CA HIS A 55 1.18 -0.81 -1.27
C HIS A 55 0.34 0.38 -1.73
N VAL A 56 0.60 1.56 -1.19
CA VAL A 56 -0.05 2.81 -1.59
C VAL A 56 1.00 3.79 -2.10
N LYS A 57 0.73 4.35 -3.28
CA LYS A 57 1.55 5.41 -3.89
C LYS A 57 0.68 6.60 -4.23
N GLY A 58 1.11 7.82 -3.96
CA GLY A 58 0.33 8.99 -4.33
C GLY A 58 0.87 10.29 -3.78
N LYS A 59 0.06 11.33 -3.88
CA LYS A 59 0.36 12.67 -3.36
C LYS A 59 -0.72 13.06 -2.38
N LEU A 60 -0.33 13.29 -1.13
CA LEU A 60 -1.13 14.04 -0.17
C LEU A 60 -0.92 15.53 -0.44
N ARG A 61 -2.02 16.24 -0.62
CA ARG A 61 -2.05 17.65 -0.97
C ARG A 61 -2.89 18.40 0.05
N ASP A 62 -2.30 19.47 0.55
CA ASP A 62 -3.03 20.60 1.08
C ASP A 62 -3.74 21.29 -0.10
N GLU A 63 -5.07 21.31 -0.06
CA GLU A 63 -5.90 21.97 -1.07
C GLU A 63 -6.34 23.38 -0.61
N SER A 64 -5.94 23.82 0.60
CA SER A 64 -6.20 25.16 1.14
C SER A 64 -4.95 25.77 1.79
N ASN A 65 -4.04 26.27 0.96
CA ASN A 65 -2.70 26.73 1.39
C ASN A 65 -2.67 27.93 2.37
N ASP A 66 -3.82 28.56 2.64
CA ASP A 66 -3.92 29.84 3.36
C ASP A 66 -4.67 29.73 4.70
N ASP A 67 -5.13 28.55 5.11
CA ASP A 67 -5.92 28.37 6.33
C ASP A 67 -5.09 28.11 7.59
N GLY A 68 -3.77 27.89 7.45
CA GLY A 68 -2.89 27.63 8.59
C GLY A 68 -2.86 26.16 9.05
N HIS A 69 -3.54 25.25 8.34
CA HIS A 69 -3.77 23.89 8.81
C HIS A 69 -2.86 22.86 8.13
N ASN A 70 -2.34 21.90 8.90
CA ASN A 70 -1.60 20.78 8.32
C ASN A 70 -2.57 19.75 7.75
N VAL A 71 -2.07 18.88 6.86
CA VAL A 71 -2.84 17.74 6.36
C VAL A 71 -2.15 16.45 6.76
N TYR A 72 -2.89 15.37 6.92
CA TYR A 72 -2.31 14.06 7.24
C TYR A 72 -3.13 12.92 6.65
N LEU A 73 -2.47 11.76 6.52
CA LEU A 73 -3.11 10.51 6.15
C LEU A 73 -3.22 9.64 7.39
N ARG A 74 -4.44 9.27 7.80
CA ARG A 74 -4.64 8.31 8.88
C ARG A 74 -4.77 6.92 8.29
N VAL A 75 -4.11 5.95 8.91
CA VAL A 75 -4.10 4.56 8.43
C VAL A 75 -4.28 3.63 9.61
N LYS A 76 -5.19 2.67 9.49
CA LYS A 76 -5.35 1.55 10.40
C LYS A 76 -5.04 0.27 9.66
N VAL A 77 -4.09 -0.52 10.16
CA VAL A 77 -3.78 -1.84 9.63
C VAL A 77 -4.43 -2.85 10.55
N GLU A 78 -5.21 -3.79 10.01
CA GLU A 78 -6.02 -4.72 10.80
C GLU A 78 -6.81 -4.00 11.90
N GLU A 79 -6.71 -4.50 13.14
CA GLU A 79 -7.30 -3.92 14.33
C GLU A 79 -6.28 -3.17 15.22
N TYR A 80 -5.07 -2.90 14.72
CA TYR A 80 -4.10 -2.06 15.43
C TYR A 80 -4.61 -0.63 15.61
N ALA A 81 -3.98 0.13 16.51
CA ALA A 81 -4.28 1.54 16.68
C ALA A 81 -4.04 2.33 15.38
N TRP A 82 -4.77 3.44 15.22
CA TRP A 82 -4.59 4.34 14.08
C TRP A 82 -3.18 4.95 14.09
N GLY A 83 -2.45 4.77 13.01
CA GLY A 83 -1.24 5.51 12.70
C GLY A 83 -1.54 6.75 11.86
N GLN A 84 -0.59 7.69 11.84
CA GLN A 84 -0.67 8.92 11.05
C GLN A 84 0.61 9.11 10.23
N LEU A 85 0.43 9.56 9.00
CA LEU A 85 1.49 10.13 8.18
C LEU A 85 1.16 11.62 8.00
N THR A 86 1.84 12.44 8.78
CA THR A 86 1.64 13.89 8.77
C THR A 86 2.29 14.48 7.52
N GLY A 87 1.50 15.25 6.77
CA GLY A 87 1.97 16.12 5.71
C GLY A 87 2.47 17.45 6.28
N VAL A 88 3.24 18.17 5.48
CA VAL A 88 3.69 19.53 5.84
C VAL A 88 2.80 20.53 5.11
N GLN A 89 2.32 21.56 5.82
CA GLN A 89 1.56 22.67 5.26
C GLN A 89 2.19 23.21 3.96
N ARG A 90 1.35 23.55 2.97
CA ARG A 90 1.79 24.13 1.67
C ARG A 90 2.75 23.26 0.85
N LYS A 91 2.97 21.99 1.24
CA LYS A 91 3.81 21.05 0.50
C LYS A 91 3.03 19.79 0.18
N HIS A 92 3.24 19.29 -1.02
CA HIS A 92 2.77 17.97 -1.39
C HIS A 92 3.67 16.92 -0.77
N VAL A 93 3.09 15.97 -0.06
CA VAL A 93 3.82 14.82 0.47
C VAL A 93 3.62 13.64 -0.46
N ASN A 94 4.71 13.23 -1.10
CA ASN A 94 4.74 12.00 -1.87
C ASN A 94 4.68 10.82 -0.89
N VAL A 95 3.70 9.95 -1.07
CA VAL A 95 3.55 8.70 -0.34
C VAL A 95 3.96 7.58 -1.28
N ASP A 96 4.87 6.74 -0.83
CA ASP A 96 5.20 5.44 -1.42
C ASP A 96 5.50 4.49 -0.26
N LYS A 97 4.45 3.81 0.24
CA LYS A 97 4.52 2.99 1.45
C LYS A 97 3.76 1.69 1.33
N VAL A 98 4.29 0.65 1.99
CA VAL A 98 3.59 -0.61 2.20
C VAL A 98 3.06 -0.63 3.63
N TYR A 99 1.75 -0.72 3.78
CA TYR A 99 1.08 -0.86 5.06
C TYR A 99 0.87 -2.34 5.35
N PHE A 100 1.50 -2.84 6.41
CA PHE A 100 1.47 -4.25 6.75
C PHE A 100 1.37 -4.52 8.25
N ASP A 101 0.80 -5.67 8.61
CA ASP A 101 0.78 -6.21 9.97
C ASP A 101 2.20 -6.59 10.40
N GLY A 102 2.75 -5.91 11.40
CA GLY A 102 4.10 -6.18 11.89
C GLY A 102 4.27 -7.53 12.60
N ALA A 103 3.20 -8.12 13.12
CA ALA A 103 3.27 -9.39 13.84
C ALA A 103 3.22 -10.60 12.91
N VAL A 104 2.25 -10.62 11.98
CA VAL A 104 2.03 -11.76 11.07
C VAL A 104 2.70 -11.53 9.71
N LEU A 105 3.16 -10.30 9.42
CA LEU A 105 3.74 -9.86 8.14
C LEU A 105 2.83 -10.10 6.93
N LYS A 106 1.55 -10.39 7.17
CA LYS A 106 0.53 -10.67 6.16
C LYS A 106 -0.77 -9.98 6.53
N THR A 107 -1.18 -9.06 5.66
CA THR A 107 -2.28 -8.13 5.94
C THR A 107 -3.50 -8.46 5.11
N LYS A 108 -4.66 -8.55 5.74
CA LYS A 108 -5.96 -8.74 5.11
C LYS A 108 -6.71 -7.42 4.98
N GLN A 109 -6.50 -6.49 5.91
CA GLN A 109 -7.30 -5.28 5.99
C GLN A 109 -6.47 -4.04 6.27
N VAL A 110 -6.76 -2.98 5.51
CA VAL A 110 -6.24 -1.63 5.77
C VAL A 110 -7.40 -0.64 5.62
N ARG A 111 -7.49 0.33 6.54
CA ARG A 111 -8.44 1.44 6.47
C ARG A 111 -7.67 2.74 6.38
N MET A 112 -8.12 3.66 5.53
CA MET A 112 -7.44 4.95 5.31
C MET A 112 -8.42 6.09 5.08
N HIS A 113 -8.03 7.28 5.50
CA HIS A 113 -8.64 8.54 5.06
C HIS A 113 -7.61 9.68 5.09
N ALA A 114 -7.85 10.72 4.29
CA ALA A 114 -7.08 11.94 4.31
C ALA A 114 -7.79 12.98 5.17
N CYS A 115 -7.06 13.68 6.03
CA CYS A 115 -7.62 14.60 7.02
C CYS A 115 -6.85 15.92 7.03
N ILE A 116 -7.54 16.97 7.43
CA ILE A 116 -6.98 18.28 7.74
C ILE A 116 -6.96 18.48 9.26
N ASP A 117 -5.81 18.88 9.79
CA ASP A 117 -5.56 19.19 11.19
C ASP A 117 -6.05 20.60 11.49
N ARG A 118 -7.20 20.70 12.16
CA ARG A 118 -7.84 21.97 12.49
C ARG A 118 -7.39 22.54 13.83
N GLY A 119 -6.34 21.97 14.41
CA GLY A 119 -5.84 22.29 15.74
C GLY A 119 -6.70 21.69 16.86
N SER A 120 -6.24 21.87 18.10
CA SER A 120 -6.81 21.19 19.27
C SER A 120 -8.24 21.59 19.65
N LEU A 121 -8.75 22.71 19.11
CA LEU A 121 -10.04 23.29 19.50
C LEU A 121 -11.21 22.81 18.64
N ARG A 122 -10.94 22.10 17.54
CA ARG A 122 -11.98 21.65 16.61
C ARG A 122 -11.68 20.23 16.12
N PRO A 123 -12.71 19.40 15.93
CA PRO A 123 -12.51 18.11 15.29
C PRO A 123 -11.94 18.29 13.88
N ASP A 124 -10.96 17.45 13.58
CA ASP A 124 -10.37 17.34 12.24
C ASP A 124 -11.43 16.92 11.22
N HIS A 125 -11.27 17.42 10.00
CA HIS A 125 -12.16 17.08 8.91
C HIS A 125 -11.49 16.05 8.01
N CYS A 126 -12.11 14.89 7.84
CA CYS A 126 -11.56 13.79 7.07
C CYS A 126 -12.42 13.45 5.86
N SER A 127 -11.81 12.91 4.82
CA SER A 127 -12.51 12.22 3.74
C SER A 127 -13.28 11.00 4.27
N PRO A 128 -14.25 10.45 3.51
CA PRO A 128 -14.83 9.15 3.82
C PRO A 128 -13.73 8.09 4.00
N GLU A 129 -13.93 7.19 4.97
CA GLU A 129 -13.03 6.05 5.20
C GLU A 129 -13.03 5.13 3.97
N ARG A 130 -11.84 4.74 3.52
CA ARG A 130 -11.63 3.73 2.51
C ARG A 130 -11.17 2.44 3.17
N LEU A 131 -11.98 1.40 3.03
CA LEU A 131 -11.65 0.05 3.45
C LEU A 131 -11.05 -0.73 2.28
N PHE A 132 -9.84 -1.23 2.47
CA PHE A 132 -9.17 -2.15 1.57
C PHE A 132 -9.16 -3.53 2.22
N SER A 133 -9.77 -4.50 1.55
CA SER A 133 -9.73 -5.89 1.97
C SER A 133 -9.09 -6.76 0.89
N ARG A 134 -8.32 -7.75 1.33
CA ARG A 134 -7.80 -8.82 0.50
C ARG A 134 -8.56 -10.10 0.81
N LYS A 135 -9.16 -10.71 -0.22
CA LYS A 135 -9.82 -12.02 -0.13
C LYS A 135 -8.79 -13.14 -0.01
#